data_AF-A0A8T0DC99-F1
#
_entry.id   AF-A0A8T0DC99-F1
#
_cell.length_a   1.000
_cell.length_b   1.000
_cell.length_c   1.000
_cell.angle_alpha   90.00
_cell.angle_beta   90.00
_cell.angle_gamma   90.00
#
_symmetry.space_group_name_H-M   'P 1'
#
loop_
_entity.id
_entity.type
_entity.pdbx_description
1 polymer ?
#
loop_
_entity_poly.entity_id
_entity_poly.type
_entity_poly.pdbx_seq_one_letter_code
_entity_poly.pdbx_strand_id
1 'polypeptide(L)'
;MLAEILAGFGSVGSLSFNYYFGRPLYAQLYRTLGLGAGGYGIGYGIEYLYARRKHVHLHAIEHYKSMFPDRVPQKNIQTFNDVIDTWIPKR
;
A
#
# COMPACT_ATOMS: atom_id res chain seq x y z
N MET A 1 -0.97 -4.81 -5.36
CA MET A 1 0.45 -4.79 -5.81
C MET A 1 1.31 -5.76 -5.02
N LEU A 2 1.19 -5.82 -3.70
CA LEU A 2 1.97 -6.70 -2.84
C LEU A 2 1.66 -8.19 -3.09
N ALA A 3 0.42 -8.54 -3.44
CA ALA A 3 0.04 -9.88 -3.87
C ALA A 3 0.81 -10.36 -5.10
N GLU A 4 0.89 -9.53 -6.14
CA GLU A 4 1.61 -9.84 -7.39
C GLU A 4 3.12 -9.94 -7.14
N ILE A 5 3.67 -9.05 -6.32
CA ILE A 5 5.09 -9.08 -5.94
C ILE A 5 5.43 -10.39 -5.21
N LEU A 6 4.64 -10.78 -4.20
CA LEU A 6 4.87 -12.01 -3.46
C LEU A 6 4.68 -13.27 -4.33
N ALA A 7 3.72 -13.25 -5.25
CA ALA A 7 3.55 -14.32 -6.24
C ALA A 7 4.76 -14.42 -7.18
N GLY A 8 5.28 -13.27 -7.63
CA GLY A 8 6.50 -13.18 -8.43
C GLY A 8 7.72 -13.73 -7.67
N PHE A 9 7.90 -13.34 -6.40
CA PHE A 9 8.99 -13.87 -5.57
C PHE A 9 8.87 -15.38 -5.35
N GLY A 10 7.67 -15.90 -5.07
CA GLY A 10 7.45 -17.33 -4.89
C GLY A 10 7.74 -18.15 -6.15
N SER A 11 7.34 -17.63 -7.31
CA SER A 11 7.58 -18.29 -8.60
C SER A 11 9.06 -18.22 -9.02
N VAL A 12 9.69 -17.05 -8.93
CA VAL A 12 11.13 -16.88 -9.22
C VAL A 12 11.98 -17.73 -8.28
N GLY A 13 11.70 -17.74 -6.97
CA GLY A 13 12.43 -18.56 -6.01
C GLY A 13 12.36 -20.06 -6.32
N SER A 14 11.20 -20.56 -6.75
CA SER A 14 11.04 -21.95 -7.19
C SER A 14 11.87 -22.28 -8.44
N LEU A 15 11.94 -21.37 -9.40
CA LEU A 15 12.74 -21.54 -10.62
C LEU A 15 14.25 -21.46 -10.33
N SER A 16 14.66 -20.53 -9.47
CA SER A 16 16.05 -20.42 -9.01
C SER A 16 16.52 -21.69 -8.29
N PHE A 17 15.64 -22.35 -7.54
CA PHE A 17 15.96 -23.64 -6.92
C PHE A 17 16.24 -24.71 -7.99
N ASN A 18 15.42 -24.79 -9.04
CA ASN A 18 15.68 -25.74 -10.13
C ASN A 18 17.03 -25.46 -10.82
N TYR A 19 17.33 -24.19 -11.09
CA TYR A 19 18.61 -23.76 -11.65
C TYR A 19 19.80 -24.17 -10.77
N TYR A 20 19.74 -23.91 -9.45
CA TYR A 20 20.80 -24.23 -8.51
C TYR A 20 21.13 -25.72 -8.45
N PHE A 21 20.12 -26.59 -8.56
CA PHE A 21 20.30 -28.04 -8.55
C PHE A 21 20.57 -28.64 -9.95
N GLY A 22 20.82 -27.82 -10.97
CA GLY A 22 21.09 -28.28 -12.33
C GLY A 22 19.90 -28.97 -13.00
N ARG A 23 18.67 -28.71 -12.51
CA ARG A 23 17.43 -29.28 -13.06
C ARG A 23 16.88 -28.35 -14.15
N PRO A 24 16.19 -28.90 -15.17
CA PRO A 24 15.52 -28.07 -16.15
C PRO A 24 14.51 -27.13 -15.47
N LEU A 25 14.40 -25.88 -15.95
CA LEU A 25 13.56 -24.86 -15.32
C LEU A 25 12.08 -25.27 -15.23
N TYR A 26 11.60 -26.00 -16.23
CA TYR A 26 10.23 -26.54 -16.30
C TYR A 26 10.00 -27.77 -15.39
N ALA A 27 11.03 -28.27 -14.69
CA ALA A 27 10.84 -29.33 -13.72
C ALA A 27 9.95 -28.83 -12.56
N GLN A 28 9.02 -29.67 -12.10
CA GLN A 28 8.17 -29.36 -10.94
C GLN A 28 7.36 -28.05 -11.07
N LEU A 29 6.81 -27.77 -12.26
CA LEU A 29 5.95 -26.60 -12.51
C LEU A 29 4.80 -26.46 -11.51
N TYR A 30 4.22 -27.58 -11.04
CA TYR A 30 3.19 -27.57 -10.00
C TYR A 30 3.66 -26.88 -8.71
N ARG A 31 4.94 -27.01 -8.35
CA ARG A 31 5.52 -26.34 -7.17
C ARG A 31 5.60 -24.84 -7.39
N THR A 32 6.05 -24.41 -8.57
CA THR A 32 6.13 -22.99 -8.95
C THR A 32 4.73 -22.35 -8.97
N LEU A 33 3.73 -23.05 -9.52
CA LEU A 33 2.35 -22.60 -9.50
C LEU A 33 1.79 -22.53 -8.07
N GLY A 34 2.05 -23.55 -7.24
CA GLY A 34 1.62 -23.57 -5.84
C GLY A 34 2.23 -22.46 -5.01
N LEU A 35 3.54 -22.22 -5.15
CA LEU A 35 4.24 -21.14 -4.43
C LEU A 35 3.82 -19.75 -4.94
N GLY A 36 3.61 -19.59 -6.24
CA GLY A 36 3.08 -18.34 -6.80
C GLY A 36 1.67 -18.04 -6.29
N ALA A 37 0.76 -19.02 -6.34
CA ALA A 37 -0.60 -18.88 -5.85
C ALA A 37 -0.65 -18.64 -4.33
N GLY A 38 0.19 -19.33 -3.56
CA GLY A 38 0.33 -19.12 -2.12
C GLY A 38 0.83 -17.71 -1.79
N GLY A 39 1.87 -17.24 -2.49
CA GLY A 39 2.38 -15.87 -2.36
C GLY A 39 1.32 -14.82 -2.67
N TYR A 40 0.53 -15.03 -3.73
CA TYR A 40 -0.59 -14.15 -4.08
C TYR A 40 -1.63 -14.08 -2.96
N GLY A 41 -2.08 -15.24 -2.46
CA GLY A 41 -3.08 -15.31 -1.39
C GLY A 41 -2.63 -14.63 -0.11
N ILE A 42 -1.38 -14.84 0.31
CA ILE A 42 -0.79 -14.18 1.48
C ILE A 42 -0.75 -12.66 1.28
N GLY A 43 -0.29 -12.19 0.12
CA GLY A 43 -0.20 -10.77 -0.15
C GLY A 43 -1.57 -10.09 -0.20
N TYR A 44 -2.58 -10.73 -0.77
CA TYR A 44 -3.96 -10.25 -0.74
C TYR A 44 -4.48 -10.11 0.69
N GLY A 45 -4.21 -11.10 1.56
CA GLY A 45 -4.58 -11.06 2.97
C GLY A 45 -3.95 -9.88 3.73
N ILE A 46 -2.67 -9.61 3.48
CA ILE A 46 -1.95 -8.48 4.08
C ILE A 46 -2.56 -7.15 3.62
N GLU A 47 -2.79 -6.98 2.30
CA GLU A 47 -3.39 -5.77 1.75
C GLU A 47 -4.79 -5.53 2.33
N TYR A 48 -5.61 -6.57 2.44
CA TYR A 48 -6.94 -6.51 3.04
C TYR A 48 -6.90 -6.04 4.50
N LEU A 49 -6.02 -6.63 5.32
CA LEU A 49 -5.88 -6.24 6.73
C LEU A 49 -5.38 -4.81 6.87
N TYR A 50 -4.43 -4.40 6.03
CA TYR A 50 -3.90 -3.03 6.04
C TYR A 50 -4.97 -2.00 5.66
N ALA A 51 -5.74 -2.27 4.59
CA ALA A 51 -6.85 -1.42 4.17
C ALA A 51 -7.91 -1.30 5.27
N ARG A 52 -8.27 -2.42 5.91
CA ARG A 52 -9.22 -2.43 7.02
C ARG A 52 -8.74 -1.58 8.20
N ARG A 53 -7.48 -1.72 8.61
CA ARG A 53 -6.91 -0.91 9.70
C ARG A 53 -6.90 0.58 9.35
N LYS A 54 -6.51 0.93 8.13
CA LYS A 54 -6.54 2.32 7.64
C LYS A 54 -7.96 2.89 7.68
N HIS A 55 -8.95 2.13 7.22
CA HIS A 55 -10.35 2.55 7.25
C HIS A 55 -10.85 2.81 8.68
N VAL A 56 -10.59 1.88 9.60
CA VAL A 56 -10.98 2.04 11.02
C VAL A 56 -10.31 3.27 11.64
N HIS A 57 -9.04 3.50 11.35
CA HIS A 57 -8.31 4.66 11.86
C HIS A 57 -8.90 5.98 11.34
N LEU A 58 -9.19 6.08 10.04
CA LEU A 58 -9.81 7.26 9.44
C LEU A 58 -11.19 7.53 10.02
N HIS A 59 -12.01 6.49 10.13
CA HIS A 59 -13.34 6.59 10.73
C HIS A 59 -13.26 7.06 12.20
N ALA A 60 -12.28 6.59 12.97
CA ALA A 60 -12.08 7.05 14.35
C ALA A 60 -11.72 8.54 14.41
N ILE A 61 -10.87 9.03 13.49
CA ILE A 61 -10.52 10.45 13.40
C ILE A 61 -11.76 11.29 13.05
N GLU A 62 -12.52 10.88 12.05
CA GLU A 62 -13.74 11.59 11.62
C GLU A 62 -14.79 11.63 12.73
N HIS A 63 -14.99 10.51 13.41
CA HIS A 63 -15.89 10.43 14.56
C HIS A 63 -15.43 11.30 15.75
N TYR A 64 -14.11 11.38 16.00
CA TYR A 64 -13.59 12.29 17.03
C TYR A 64 -13.82 13.75 16.66
N LYS A 65 -13.59 14.13 15.40
CA LYS A 65 -13.84 15.48 14.90
C LYS A 65 -15.31 15.89 15.03
N SER A 66 -16.24 14.97 14.76
CA SER A 66 -17.67 15.25 14.89
C SER A 66 -18.13 15.38 16.34
N MET A 67 -17.52 14.64 17.27
CA MET A 67 -17.83 14.76 18.71
C MET A 67 -17.29 16.04 19.35
N PHE A 68 -16.18 16.57 18.86
CA PHE A 68 -15.51 17.74 19.43
C PHE A 68 -15.18 18.79 18.36
N PRO A 69 -16.19 19.43 17.75
CA PRO A 69 -15.98 20.39 16.67
C PRO A 69 -15.13 21.59 17.12
N ASP A 70 -15.24 22.02 18.38
CA ASP A 70 -14.49 23.14 18.93
C ASP A 70 -12.96 22.91 18.98
N ARG A 71 -12.53 21.64 19.03
CA ARG A 71 -11.10 21.27 19.10
C ARG A 71 -10.44 21.24 17.72
N VAL A 72 -11.23 21.21 16.65
CA VAL A 72 -10.74 21.21 15.28
C VAL A 72 -11.45 22.34 14.53
N PRO A 73 -11.12 23.61 14.85
CA PRO A 73 -11.74 24.74 14.19
C PRO A 73 -11.44 24.69 12.69
N GLN A 74 -12.48 24.80 11.87
CA GLN A 74 -12.32 24.94 10.44
C GLN A 74 -11.69 26.30 10.16
N LYS A 75 -10.48 26.29 9.59
CA LYS A 75 -9.82 27.53 9.17
C LYS A 75 -10.59 28.09 7.97
N ASN A 76 -11.06 29.34 8.07
CA ASN A 76 -11.59 30.05 6.92
C ASN A 76 -10.51 30.14 5.85
N ILE A 77 -10.79 29.57 4.67
CA ILE A 77 -9.88 29.63 3.52
C ILE A 77 -9.98 31.04 2.97
N GLN A 78 -8.95 31.85 3.23
CA GLN A 78 -8.82 33.19 2.64
C GLN A 78 -8.50 33.05 1.15
N THR A 79 -9.16 33.83 0.31
CA THR A 79 -8.83 33.87 -1.13
C THR A 79 -7.58 34.71 -1.35
N PHE A 80 -6.91 34.56 -2.50
CA PHE A 80 -5.69 35.33 -2.82
C PHE A 80 -5.91 36.86 -2.76
N ASN A 81 -7.16 37.32 -2.91
CA ASN A 81 -7.52 38.73 -2.78
C ASN A 81 -7.50 39.23 -1.32
N ASP A 82 -7.61 38.32 -0.34
CA ASP A 82 -7.64 38.63 1.09
C ASP A 82 -6.25 38.54 1.74
N VAL A 83 -5.27 37.94 1.05
CA VAL A 83 -3.91 37.72 1.55
C VAL A 83 -2.96 38.72 0.91
N ILE A 84 -2.65 39.80 1.63
CA ILE A 84 -1.59 40.74 1.24
C ILE A 84 -0.26 40.12 1.67
N ASP A 85 0.41 39.44 0.74
CA ASP A 85 1.77 38.96 0.93
C ASP A 85 2.78 39.94 0.32
N THR A 86 3.93 40.10 0.97
CA THR A 86 4.98 41.00 0.48
C THR A 86 5.68 40.37 -0.72
N TRP A 87 5.45 40.90 -1.92
CA TRP A 87 6.19 40.49 -3.09
C TRP A 87 7.61 41.07 -3.07
N ILE A 88 8.61 40.19 -2.98
CA ILE A 88 10.03 40.56 -3.07
C ILE A 88 10.54 40.19 -4.47
N PRO A 89 10.85 41.16 -5.35
CA PRO A 89 11.45 40.86 -6.64
C PRO A 89 12.84 40.24 -6.45
N LYS A 90 13.11 39.14 -7.15
CA LYS A 90 14.49 38.68 -7.34
C LYS A 90 15.19 39.65 -8.29
N ARG A 91 16.21 40.33 -7.78
CA ARG A 91 17.13 41.20 -8.53
C ARG A 91 18.42 40.43 -8.79
#